data_AF-A0A9N9YHJ3-F1
#
_entry.id   AF-A0A9N9YHJ3-F1
#
_cell.length_a   1.000
_cell.length_b   1.000
_cell.length_c   1.000
_cell.angle_alpha   90.00
_cell.angle_beta   90.00
_cell.angle_gamma   90.00
#
_symmetry.space_group_name_H-M   'P 1'
#
loop_
_entity.id
_entity.type
_entity.pdbx_description
1 polymer ?
#
loop_
_entity_poly.entity_id
_entity_poly.type
_entity_poly.pdbx_seq_one_letter_code
_entity_poly.pdbx_strand_id
1 'polypeptide(L)'
;MTTHGLFSAPIYFARQAAKGSIFAYHFDVLSPFKNAWGGMAHHSFDNVLIWGLLKHEMPQSYAKVSELMAEAWIRFASGEDPWERLSDSGKYKVFGLEQTILTSKGDDLERGHQVWDKLHDLGLVADLARLSEELCLRRRELTQGISVSLI
;
A
#
# COMPACT_ATOMS: atom_id res chain seq x y z
N MET A 1 5.50 -2.27 11.35
CA MET A 1 6.83 -2.89 11.08
C MET A 1 6.70 -4.10 10.17
N THR A 2 5.91 -5.13 10.51
CA THR A 2 5.68 -6.30 9.63
C THR A 2 5.12 -5.93 8.26
N THR A 3 4.13 -5.03 8.19
CA THR A 3 3.61 -4.51 6.90
C THR A 3 4.70 -3.87 6.03
N HIS A 4 5.65 -3.17 6.64
CA HIS A 4 6.74 -2.52 5.91
C HIS A 4 7.68 -3.54 5.28
N GLY A 5 8.16 -4.53 6.03
CA GLY A 5 9.11 -5.50 5.48
C GLY A 5 8.47 -6.56 4.57
N LEU A 6 7.17 -6.84 4.72
CA LEU A 6 6.47 -7.80 3.87
C LEU A 6 5.90 -7.19 2.58
N PHE A 7 5.41 -5.95 2.63
CA PHE A 7 4.70 -5.34 1.50
C PHE A 7 5.36 -4.05 1.04
N SER A 8 5.47 -3.05 1.91
CA SER A 8 5.78 -1.69 1.47
C SER A 8 7.22 -1.53 0.96
N ALA A 9 8.21 -1.99 1.72
CA ALA A 9 9.62 -1.88 1.35
C ALA A 9 9.97 -2.76 0.13
N PRO A 10 9.53 -4.04 0.04
CA PRO A 10 9.73 -4.82 -1.17
C PRO A 10 9.15 -4.15 -2.43
N ILE A 11 7.91 -3.65 -2.37
CA ILE A 11 7.28 -2.95 -3.51
C ILE A 11 8.06 -1.66 -3.84
N TYR A 12 8.51 -0.92 -2.83
CA TYR A 12 9.32 0.29 -3.01
C TYR A 12 10.64 0.00 -3.75
N PHE A 13 11.36 -1.05 -3.38
CA PHE A 13 12.60 -1.42 -4.06
C PHE A 13 12.34 -2.04 -5.44
N ALA A 14 11.29 -2.86 -5.58
CA ALA A 14 10.88 -3.39 -6.88
C ALA A 14 10.56 -2.27 -7.87
N ARG A 15 9.87 -1.22 -7.41
CA ARG A 15 9.62 0.00 -8.17
C ARG A 15 10.90 0.66 -8.67
N GLN A 16 11.93 0.76 -7.82
CA GLN A 16 13.18 1.42 -8.19
C GLN A 16 14.04 0.58 -9.14
N ALA A 17 13.99 -0.74 -8.99
CA ALA A 17 14.74 -1.69 -9.82
C ALA A 17 14.05 -2.01 -11.16
N ALA A 18 12.74 -1.73 -11.27
CA ALA A 18 11.96 -2.06 -12.45
C ALA A 18 12.48 -1.34 -13.70
N LYS A 19 12.59 -2.10 -14.79
CA LYS A 19 12.97 -1.59 -16.11
C LYS A 19 11.72 -1.50 -16.98
N GLY A 20 11.52 -0.37 -17.63
CA GLY A 20 10.39 -0.14 -18.53
C GLY A 20 9.25 0.66 -17.90
N SER A 21 8.11 0.66 -18.58
CA SER A 21 6.96 1.48 -18.22
C SER A 21 6.18 0.86 -17.07
N ILE A 22 6.27 1.49 -15.90
CA ILE A 22 5.56 1.06 -14.70
C ILE A 22 4.58 2.13 -14.22
N PHE A 23 3.48 1.69 -13.63
CA PHE A 23 2.54 2.53 -12.90
C PHE A 23 2.52 2.06 -11.45
N ALA A 24 2.52 2.99 -10.51
CA ALA A 24 2.47 2.68 -9.09
C ALA A 24 1.30 3.42 -8.44
N TYR A 25 0.70 2.80 -7.43
CA TYR A 25 -0.28 3.46 -6.58
C TYR A 25 -0.15 3.08 -5.11
N HIS A 26 -0.66 3.94 -4.24
CA HIS A 26 -0.98 3.65 -2.84
C HIS A 26 -2.49 3.66 -2.63
N PHE A 27 -2.93 2.82 -1.71
CA PHE A 27 -4.33 2.66 -1.33
C PHE A 27 -4.50 3.11 0.12
N ASP A 28 -4.95 4.35 0.28
CA ASP A 28 -5.11 5.03 1.57
C ASP A 28 -6.62 5.21 1.88
N VAL A 29 -7.44 4.24 1.46
CA VAL A 29 -8.88 4.21 1.74
C VAL A 29 -9.12 3.45 3.04
N LEU A 30 -9.61 4.16 4.06
CA LEU A 30 -10.03 3.55 5.32
C LEU A 30 -11.09 2.46 5.07
N SER A 31 -11.06 1.40 5.87
CA SER A 31 -12.07 0.35 5.82
C SER A 31 -13.32 0.79 6.59
N PRO A 32 -14.53 0.65 6.03
CA PRO A 32 -15.77 0.97 6.74
C PRO A 32 -16.14 -0.14 7.73
N PHE A 33 -15.47 -1.29 7.67
CA PHE A 33 -15.78 -2.46 8.48
C PHE A 33 -15.03 -2.42 9.80
N LYS A 34 -15.69 -2.82 10.88
CA LYS A 34 -15.04 -3.07 12.16
C LYS A 34 -14.07 -4.25 12.00
N ASN A 35 -12.79 -3.97 12.02
CA ASN A 35 -11.72 -4.95 11.81
C ASN A 35 -10.62 -4.83 12.88
N ALA A 36 -9.68 -5.76 12.88
CA ALA A 36 -8.57 -5.78 13.85
C ALA A 36 -7.57 -4.61 13.68
N TRP A 37 -7.70 -3.83 12.61
CA TRP A 37 -6.87 -2.68 12.28
C TRP A 37 -7.58 -1.34 12.55
N GLY A 38 -8.68 -1.34 13.32
CA GLY A 38 -9.34 -0.11 13.75
C GLY A 38 -9.94 0.71 12.60
N GLY A 39 -10.34 0.06 11.50
CA GLY A 39 -10.87 0.76 10.33
C GLY A 39 -9.79 1.30 9.38
N MET A 40 -8.50 0.99 9.60
CA MET A 40 -7.47 1.26 8.60
C MET A 40 -7.64 0.37 7.36
N ALA A 41 -7.06 0.81 6.24
CA ALA A 41 -6.88 -0.05 5.07
C ALA A 41 -6.13 -1.32 5.49
N HIS A 42 -6.63 -2.48 5.06
CA HIS A 42 -6.01 -3.77 5.33
C HIS A 42 -5.73 -4.51 4.04
N HIS A 43 -4.91 -5.56 4.14
CA HIS A 43 -4.55 -6.37 2.99
C HIS A 43 -5.80 -6.88 2.26
N SER A 44 -5.76 -6.79 0.92
CA SER A 44 -6.83 -7.19 0.00
C SER A 44 -8.09 -6.33 0.00
N PHE A 45 -8.18 -5.23 0.77
CA PHE A 45 -9.38 -4.38 0.76
C PHE A 45 -9.55 -3.61 -0.56
N ASP A 46 -8.45 -3.25 -1.22
CA ASP A 46 -8.45 -2.63 -2.54
C ASP A 46 -9.20 -3.45 -3.59
N ASN A 47 -9.12 -4.79 -3.53
CA ASN A 47 -9.89 -5.68 -4.41
C ASN A 47 -11.39 -5.42 -4.35
N VAL A 48 -11.95 -5.11 -3.17
CA VAL A 48 -13.38 -4.84 -3.02
C VAL A 48 -13.78 -3.66 -3.89
N LEU A 49 -12.94 -2.61 -3.91
CA LEU A 49 -13.19 -1.39 -4.68
C LEU A 49 -12.87 -1.54 -6.17
N ILE A 50 -11.80 -2.25 -6.53
CA ILE A 50 -11.41 -2.50 -7.94
C ILE A 50 -12.49 -3.30 -8.66
N TRP A 51 -12.96 -4.40 -8.05
CA TRP A 51 -13.92 -5.31 -8.66
C TRP A 51 -15.37 -4.88 -8.42
N GLY A 52 -15.59 -3.80 -7.66
CA GLY A 52 -16.93 -3.34 -7.30
C GLY A 52 -17.71 -4.38 -6.51
N LEU A 53 -17.04 -5.16 -5.65
CA LEU A 53 -17.67 -6.14 -4.78
C LEU A 53 -18.33 -5.43 -3.59
N LEU A 54 -19.30 -6.10 -2.96
CA LEU A 54 -19.95 -5.64 -1.74
C LEU A 54 -20.59 -4.24 -1.82
N LYS A 55 -20.89 -3.71 -3.03
CA LYS A 55 -21.46 -2.36 -3.21
C LYS A 55 -22.68 -2.06 -2.33
N HIS A 56 -23.49 -3.08 -2.03
CA HIS A 56 -24.68 -2.96 -1.18
C HIS A 56 -24.37 -2.83 0.32
N GLU A 57 -23.20 -3.30 0.76
CA GLU A 57 -22.71 -3.20 2.15
C GLU A 57 -21.79 -1.98 2.35
N MET A 58 -21.40 -1.30 1.27
CA MET A 58 -20.44 -0.20 1.31
C MET A 58 -21.14 1.16 1.46
N PRO A 59 -20.61 2.08 2.28
CA PRO A 59 -21.14 3.44 2.33
C PRO A 59 -21.05 4.13 0.98
N GLN A 60 -22.05 4.96 0.64
CA GLN A 60 -22.10 5.63 -0.66
C GLN A 60 -20.87 6.51 -0.95
N SER A 61 -20.20 7.02 0.09
CA SER A 61 -18.95 7.79 -0.03
C SER A 61 -17.81 7.01 -0.73
N TYR A 62 -17.87 5.68 -0.77
CA TYR A 62 -16.87 4.84 -1.41
C TYR A 62 -17.11 4.64 -2.91
N ALA A 63 -18.32 4.96 -3.40
CA ALA A 63 -18.68 4.72 -4.80
C ALA A 63 -17.71 5.42 -5.75
N LYS A 64 -17.35 6.67 -5.44
CA LYS A 64 -16.44 7.45 -6.30
C LYS A 64 -15.05 6.84 -6.41
N VAL A 65 -14.45 6.42 -5.29
CA VAL A 65 -13.12 5.81 -5.32
C VAL A 65 -13.15 4.41 -5.95
N SER A 66 -14.23 3.64 -5.75
CA SER A 66 -14.43 2.36 -6.46
C SER A 66 -14.47 2.56 -7.97
N GLU A 67 -15.24 3.54 -8.45
CA GLU A 67 -15.32 3.87 -9.88
C GLU A 67 -13.96 4.28 -10.44
N LEU A 68 -13.23 5.16 -9.76
CA LEU A 68 -11.91 5.62 -10.20
C LEU A 68 -10.88 4.48 -10.25
N MET A 69 -10.91 3.57 -9.28
CA MET A 69 -10.02 2.40 -9.29
C MET A 69 -10.39 1.43 -10.41
N ALA A 70 -11.67 1.09 -10.55
CA ALA A 70 -12.13 0.20 -11.61
C ALA A 70 -11.80 0.75 -13.00
N GLU A 71 -12.06 2.04 -13.23
CA GLU A 71 -11.72 2.73 -14.48
C GLU A 71 -10.22 2.65 -14.77
N ALA A 72 -9.36 2.93 -13.79
CA ALA A 72 -7.92 2.86 -13.98
C ALA A 72 -7.45 1.45 -14.36
N TRP A 73 -7.97 0.41 -13.69
CA TRP A 73 -7.63 -0.98 -14.03
C TRP A 73 -8.15 -1.39 -15.40
N ILE A 74 -9.34 -0.94 -15.81
CA ILE A 74 -9.89 -1.18 -17.14
C ILE A 74 -9.02 -0.53 -18.22
N ARG A 75 -8.63 0.74 -18.02
CA ARG A 75 -7.76 1.47 -18.95
C ARG A 75 -6.42 0.76 -19.12
N PHE A 76 -5.78 0.40 -18.00
CA PHE A 76 -4.54 -0.38 -18.01
C PHE A 76 -4.69 -1.71 -18.77
N ALA A 77 -5.74 -2.48 -18.48
CA ALA A 77 -6.01 -3.74 -19.15
C ALA A 77 -6.32 -3.59 -20.65
N SER A 78 -6.83 -2.43 -21.05
CA SER A 78 -7.12 -2.09 -22.45
C SER A 78 -5.90 -1.57 -23.22
N GLY A 79 -4.72 -1.53 -22.57
CA GLY A 79 -3.48 -1.02 -23.14
C GLY A 79 -3.34 0.50 -23.10
N GLU A 80 -4.24 1.19 -22.40
CA GLU A 80 -4.14 2.63 -22.15
C GLU A 80 -3.37 2.93 -20.87
N ASP A 81 -2.83 4.14 -20.79
CA ASP A 81 -2.15 4.63 -19.59
C ASP A 81 -3.18 5.11 -18.56
N PRO A 82 -3.28 4.46 -17.38
CA PRO A 82 -4.29 4.83 -16.38
C PRO A 82 -4.01 6.18 -15.71
N TRP A 83 -2.74 6.60 -15.68
CA TRP A 83 -2.23 7.90 -15.27
C TRP A 83 -0.80 8.06 -15.79
N GLU A 84 -0.05 9.08 -15.37
CA GLU A 84 1.35 9.26 -15.78
C GLU A 84 2.22 8.06 -15.40
N ARG A 85 3.06 7.58 -16.33
CA ARG A 85 4.01 6.51 -16.03
C ARG A 85 5.00 7.00 -14.97
N LEU A 86 5.27 6.14 -14.01
CA LEU A 86 6.22 6.45 -12.96
C LEU A 86 7.64 6.67 -13.51
N SER A 87 8.00 5.96 -14.59
CA SER A 87 9.28 6.15 -15.31
C SER A 87 9.45 7.56 -15.86
N ASP A 88 8.35 8.24 -16.16
CA ASP A 88 8.36 9.49 -16.92
C ASP A 88 8.31 10.70 -15.99
N SER A 89 7.48 10.64 -14.94
CA SER A 89 7.29 11.76 -14.00
C SER A 89 7.75 11.49 -12.57
N GLY A 90 8.15 10.26 -12.22
CA GLY A 90 8.45 9.89 -10.84
C GLY A 90 7.23 9.87 -9.92
N LYS A 91 6.02 10.07 -10.48
CA LYS A 91 4.77 10.14 -9.74
C LYS A 91 4.04 8.80 -9.65
N TYR A 92 3.21 8.68 -8.63
CA TYR A 92 2.34 7.56 -8.37
C TYR A 92 0.96 8.06 -7.92
N LYS A 93 -0.06 7.23 -8.14
CA LYS A 93 -1.43 7.54 -7.76
C LYS A 93 -1.63 7.25 -6.27
N VAL A 94 -2.37 8.09 -5.56
CA VAL A 94 -2.84 7.78 -4.20
C VAL A 94 -4.35 7.81 -4.25
N PHE A 95 -4.98 6.66 -3.98
CA PHE A 95 -6.43 6.56 -3.84
C PHE A 95 -6.81 6.76 -2.39
N GLY A 96 -7.63 7.78 -2.11
CA GLY A 96 -8.21 8.06 -0.81
C GLY A 96 -9.70 8.36 -0.92
N LEU A 97 -10.40 8.34 0.21
CA LEU A 97 -11.83 8.62 0.26
C LEU A 97 -12.15 10.09 -0.04
N GLU A 98 -11.36 11.00 0.53
CA GLU A 98 -11.57 12.45 0.36
C GLU A 98 -10.96 12.94 -0.95
N GLN A 99 -9.77 12.43 -1.29
CA GLN A 99 -9.04 12.84 -2.48
C GLN A 99 -8.30 11.67 -3.12
N THR A 100 -8.26 11.69 -4.45
CA THR A 100 -7.40 10.83 -5.26
C THR A 100 -6.42 11.71 -6.02
N ILE A 101 -5.14 11.60 -5.69
CA ILE A 101 -4.10 12.53 -6.16
C ILE A 101 -3.00 11.79 -6.91
N LEU A 102 -2.28 12.52 -7.76
CA LEU A 102 -1.03 12.06 -8.36
C LEU A 102 0.11 12.81 -7.70
N THR A 103 1.02 12.11 -7.03
CA THR A 103 2.06 12.70 -6.18
C THR A 103 3.42 12.07 -6.42
N SER A 104 4.48 12.68 -5.90
CA SER A 104 5.85 12.17 -5.99
C SER A 104 6.41 11.84 -4.61
N LYS A 105 7.55 11.14 -4.56
CA LYS A 105 8.27 10.88 -3.30
C LYS A 105 8.67 12.18 -2.58
N GLY A 106 8.95 13.25 -3.33
CA GLY A 106 9.33 14.54 -2.76
C GLY A 106 8.17 15.29 -2.13
N ASP A 107 6.95 15.08 -2.63
CA ASP A 107 5.73 15.75 -2.17
C ASP A 107 5.00 14.97 -1.08
N ASP A 108 5.29 13.67 -0.94
CA ASP A 108 4.65 12.73 0.00
C ASP A 108 5.63 12.24 1.06
N LEU A 109 6.18 13.21 1.82
CA LEU A 109 7.21 12.95 2.84
C LEU A 109 6.68 12.16 4.03
N GLU A 110 5.39 12.30 4.35
CA GLU A 110 4.73 11.65 5.49
C GLU A 110 4.78 10.12 5.38
N ARG A 111 4.87 9.58 4.16
CA ARG A 111 4.99 8.14 3.91
C ARG A 111 6.30 7.54 4.40
N GLY A 112 7.32 8.37 4.65
CA GLY A 112 8.54 7.96 5.35
C GLY A 112 9.50 7.10 4.52
N HIS A 113 9.48 7.19 3.20
CA HIS A 113 10.39 6.44 2.31
C HIS A 113 11.88 6.57 2.67
N GLN A 114 12.26 7.68 3.29
CA GLN A 114 13.62 7.98 3.76
C GLN A 114 14.19 6.88 4.68
N VAL A 115 13.34 6.23 5.49
CA VAL A 115 13.81 5.15 6.37
C VAL A 115 14.23 3.91 5.57
N TRP A 116 13.57 3.64 4.45
CA TRP A 116 13.91 2.50 3.59
C TRP A 116 15.18 2.78 2.80
N ASP A 117 15.37 4.00 2.31
CA ASP A 117 16.64 4.41 1.69
C ASP A 117 17.81 4.22 2.67
N LYS A 118 17.66 4.69 3.90
CA LYS A 118 18.68 4.50 4.94
C LYS A 118 18.97 3.03 5.22
N LEU A 119 17.95 2.17 5.27
CA LEU A 119 18.14 0.73 5.46
C LEU A 119 18.86 0.09 4.27
N HIS A 120 18.58 0.56 3.05
CA HIS A 120 19.29 0.11 1.85
C HIS A 120 20.75 0.51 1.87
N ASP A 121 21.06 1.77 2.20
CA ASP A 121 22.44 2.26 2.28
C ASP A 121 23.26 1.55 3.36
N LEU A 122 22.61 1.08 4.42
CA LEU A 122 23.22 0.28 5.48
C LEU A 122 23.32 -1.22 5.15
N GLY A 123 22.78 -1.68 4.02
CA GLY A 123 22.74 -3.10 3.66
C GLY A 123 21.77 -3.95 4.51
N LEU A 124 20.80 -3.32 5.18
CA LEU A 124 19.91 -3.94 6.17
C LEU A 124 18.52 -4.35 5.62
N VAL A 125 18.29 -4.23 4.31
CA VAL A 125 16.97 -4.54 3.71
C VAL A 125 16.60 -6.02 3.89
N ALA A 126 17.57 -6.93 3.74
CA ALA A 126 17.35 -8.35 3.95
C ALA A 126 17.02 -8.67 5.42
N ASP A 127 17.68 -7.99 6.37
CA ASP A 127 17.38 -8.12 7.80
C ASP A 127 16.00 -7.59 8.15
N LEU A 128 15.57 -6.46 7.57
CA LEU A 128 14.21 -5.94 7.73
C LEU A 128 13.17 -6.98 7.26
N ALA A 129 13.40 -7.59 6.09
CA ALA A 129 12.49 -8.59 5.53
C ALA A 129 12.41 -9.83 6.44
N ARG A 130 13.56 -10.38 6.83
CA ARG A 130 13.64 -11.54 7.75
C ARG A 130 12.99 -11.25 9.10
N LEU A 131 13.28 -10.11 9.71
CA LEU A 131 12.66 -9.72 10.98
C LEU A 131 11.14 -9.60 10.84
N SER A 132 10.66 -9.05 9.72
CA SER A 132 9.22 -8.90 9.47
C SER A 132 8.52 -10.24 9.27
N GLU A 133 9.18 -11.20 8.61
CA GLU A 133 8.71 -12.59 8.50
C GLU A 133 8.69 -13.30 9.85
N GLU A 134 9.79 -13.23 10.61
CA GLU A 134 9.89 -13.85 11.95
C GLU A 134 8.81 -13.29 12.89
N LEU A 135 8.58 -11.98 12.89
CA LEU A 135 7.51 -11.37 13.69
C LEU A 135 6.11 -11.74 13.21
N CYS A 136 5.92 -12.09 11.94
CA CYS A 136 4.64 -12.54 11.43
C CYS A 136 4.37 -14.00 11.84
N LEU A 137 5.34 -14.89 11.61
CA LEU A 137 5.20 -16.33 11.80
C LEU A 137 5.38 -16.77 13.25
N ARG A 138 6.33 -16.13 13.95
CA ARG A 138 6.78 -16.54 15.29
C ARG A 138 6.41 -15.52 16.36
N ARG A 139 5.47 -14.61 16.07
CA ARG A 139 5.01 -13.57 17.01
C ARG A 139 4.82 -14.12 18.42
N ARG A 140 4.06 -15.22 18.55
CA ARG A 140 3.69 -15.80 19.85
C ARG A 140 4.91 -16.25 20.65
N GLU A 141 5.89 -16.86 20.00
CA GLU A 141 7.15 -17.28 20.62
C GLU A 141 7.98 -16.06 21.03
N LEU A 142 8.11 -15.08 20.13
CA LEU A 142 8.92 -13.88 20.35
C LEU A 142 8.35 -12.95 21.42
N THR A 143 7.04 -13.00 21.66
CA THR A 143 6.36 -12.19 22.70
C THR A 143 6.03 -12.98 23.97
N GLN A 144 6.41 -14.25 24.07
CA GLN A 144 6.20 -15.02 25.30
C GLN A 144 6.94 -14.36 26.48
N GLY A 145 6.23 -14.15 27.59
CA GLY A 145 6.77 -13.46 28.77
C GLY A 145 6.65 -11.94 28.74
N ILE A 146 6.23 -11.35 27.62
CA ILE A 146 5.94 -9.91 27.52
C ILE A 146 4.42 -9.75 27.60
N SER A 147 3.91 -9.28 28.74
CA SER A 147 2.49 -8.93 28.88
C SER A 147 2.20 -7.68 28.06
N VAL A 148 1.82 -7.86 26.80
CA VAL A 148 1.32 -6.77 25.97
C VAL A 148 -0.19 -6.66 26.24
N SER A 149 -0.56 -5.77 27.15
CA SER A 149 -1.94 -5.32 27.27
C SER A 149 -2.35 -4.69 25.94
N LEU A 150 -3.30 -5.32 25.25
CA LEU A 150 -3.90 -4.79 24.03
C LEU A 150 -4.61 -3.48 24.39
N ILE A 151 -4.15 -2.38 23.77
CA ILE A 151 -4.87 -1.10 23.72
C ILE A 151 -5.85 -1.19 22.56
#